data_AF-A0A285IA64-F1
#
_entry.id   AF-A0A285IA64-F1
#
_cell.length_a   1.000
_cell.length_b   1.000
_cell.length_c   1.000
_cell.angle_alpha   90.00
_cell.angle_beta   90.00
_cell.angle_gamma   90.00
#
_symmetry.space_group_name_H-M   'P 1'
#
loop_
_entity.id
_entity.type
_entity.pdbx_description
1 polymer ?
#
loop_
_entity_poly.entity_id
_entity_poly.type
_entity_poly.pdbx_seq_one_letter_code
_entity_poly.pdbx_strand_id
1 'polypeptide(L)'
;MSSDPLDLDWAAVHHAYGPATDMPGLLRALRSRDEQRRTEAARQFRIRALHQDTLYPAAVAAAPYLIELLADDAAPDRTLGHELLVASLPEDALDRLAGARPHRLGPRLHEITEQRDRSGPPPQINRCNATRTTRSAPVCRPTCGCSTTPVATPAA
;
A
#
# COMPACT_ATOMS: atom_id res chain seq x y z
N MET A 1 23.27 5.15 11.78
CA MET A 1 22.08 5.81 12.35
C MET A 1 20.90 5.00 11.88
N SER A 2 20.31 4.18 12.76
CA SER A 2 19.08 3.46 12.39
C SER A 2 17.96 4.47 12.48
N SER A 3 17.34 4.82 11.35
CA SER A 3 16.15 5.65 11.33
C SER A 3 15.02 4.87 12.02
N ASP A 4 14.29 5.50 12.92
CA ASP A 4 13.08 4.92 13.50
C ASP A 4 12.08 4.66 12.35
N PRO A 5 11.58 3.42 12.17
CA PRO A 5 10.61 3.11 11.12
C PRO A 5 9.30 3.91 11.22
N LEU A 6 9.05 4.62 12.33
CA LEU A 6 7.90 5.52 12.49
C LEU A 6 8.17 6.98 12.08
N ASP A 7 9.42 7.38 11.79
CA ASP A 7 9.81 8.76 11.43
C ASP A 7 9.45 9.17 9.98
N LEU A 8 8.50 8.46 9.39
CA LEU A 8 7.97 8.76 8.05
C LEU A 8 6.96 9.92 8.12
N ASP A 9 6.90 10.75 7.07
CA ASP A 9 5.81 11.71 6.91
C ASP A 9 4.50 10.99 6.55
N TRP A 10 3.79 10.53 7.58
CA TRP A 10 2.52 9.82 7.46
C TRP A 10 1.38 10.68 6.90
N ALA A 11 1.53 12.01 6.84
CA ALA A 11 0.55 12.87 6.17
C ALA A 11 0.66 12.79 4.64
N ALA A 12 1.85 12.48 4.12
CA ALA A 12 2.06 12.24 2.68
C ALA A 12 1.68 10.82 2.24
N VAL A 13 1.61 9.87 3.16
CA VAL A 13 1.21 8.48 2.91
C VAL A 13 -0.30 8.33 3.04
N HIS A 14 -0.91 7.55 2.15
CA HIS A 14 -2.36 7.37 2.12
C HIS A 14 -2.76 5.92 2.40
N HIS A 15 -3.89 5.79 3.08
CA HIS A 15 -4.66 4.56 3.30
C HIS A 15 -6.09 4.74 2.74
N ALA A 16 -6.98 3.76 2.89
CA ALA A 16 -8.32 3.78 2.30
C ALA A 16 -9.20 4.99 2.64
N TYR A 17 -8.94 5.66 3.77
CA TYR A 17 -9.72 6.80 4.24
C TYR A 17 -8.96 8.14 4.20
N GLY A 18 -7.88 8.25 3.41
CA GLY A 18 -7.08 9.48 3.29
C GLY A 18 -5.69 9.38 3.91
N PRO A 19 -5.11 10.49 4.41
CA PRO A 19 -3.79 10.52 5.02
C PRO A 19 -3.65 9.54 6.18
N ALA A 20 -2.51 8.87 6.26
CA ALA A 20 -2.25 7.75 7.16
C ALA A 20 -1.70 8.18 8.53
N THR A 21 -2.09 9.36 9.02
CA THR A 21 -1.56 9.98 10.25
C THR A 21 -1.86 9.19 11.53
N ASP A 22 -2.82 8.28 11.47
CA ASP A 22 -3.23 7.38 12.55
C ASP A 22 -2.42 6.07 12.61
N MET A 23 -1.78 5.68 11.50
CA MET A 23 -1.01 4.44 11.38
C MET A 23 0.10 4.29 12.44
N PRO A 24 0.87 5.32 12.82
CA PRO A 24 1.86 5.20 13.89
C PRO A 24 1.24 4.78 15.22
N GLY A 25 0.02 5.24 15.52
CA GLY A 25 -0.72 4.85 16.71
C GLY A 25 -1.07 3.37 16.70
N LEU A 26 -1.58 2.87 15.56
CA LEU A 26 -1.91 1.47 15.35
C LEU A 26 -0.68 0.57 15.46
N LEU A 27 0.43 0.95 14.81
CA LEU A 27 1.68 0.19 14.84
C LEU A 27 2.27 0.08 16.25
N ARG A 28 2.27 1.16 17.04
CA ARG A 28 2.68 1.11 18.45
C ARG A 28 1.78 0.21 19.29
N ALA A 29 0.47 0.25 19.04
CA ALA A 29 -0.50 -0.56 19.77
C ALA A 29 -0.33 -2.08 19.55
N LEU A 30 0.31 -2.51 18.46
CA LEU A 30 0.69 -3.92 18.26
C LEU A 30 1.67 -4.45 19.32
N ARG A 31 2.42 -3.57 20.01
CA ARG A 31 3.30 -3.93 21.14
C ARG A 31 2.61 -3.86 22.51
N SER A 32 1.30 -3.59 22.55
CA SER A 32 0.54 -3.53 23.80
C SER A 32 0.60 -4.87 24.54
N ARG A 33 0.74 -4.84 25.87
CA ARG A 33 0.59 -6.04 26.72
C ARG A 33 -0.85 -6.56 26.75
N ASP A 34 -1.82 -5.66 26.57
CA ASP A 34 -3.23 -6.01 26.45
C ASP A 34 -3.53 -6.55 25.03
N GLU A 35 -3.98 -7.80 24.98
CA GLU A 35 -4.34 -8.53 23.77
C GLU A 35 -5.48 -7.87 22.99
N GLN A 36 -6.52 -7.38 23.67
CA GLN A 36 -7.66 -6.75 23.00
C GLN A 36 -7.22 -5.51 22.23
N ARG A 37 -6.30 -4.73 22.81
CA ARG A 37 -5.69 -3.58 22.15
C ARG A 37 -4.88 -3.97 20.92
N ARG A 38 -4.11 -5.08 20.97
CA ARG A 38 -3.35 -5.57 19.80
C ARG A 38 -4.29 -6.01 18.69
N THR A 39 -5.30 -6.81 19.03
CA THR A 39 -6.27 -7.34 18.07
C THR A 39 -7.05 -6.23 17.38
N GLU A 40 -7.53 -5.23 18.14
CA GLU A 40 -8.21 -4.08 17.53
C GLU A 40 -7.27 -3.24 16.68
N ALA A 41 -6.02 -3.01 17.12
CA ALA A 41 -5.04 -2.31 16.30
C ALA A 41 -4.75 -3.03 14.97
N ALA A 42 -4.60 -4.36 14.99
CA ALA A 42 -4.40 -5.16 13.80
C ALA A 42 -5.64 -5.15 12.88
N ARG A 43 -6.84 -5.19 13.45
CA ARG A 43 -8.10 -5.06 12.68
C ARG A 43 -8.19 -3.70 12.00
N GLN A 44 -7.94 -2.61 12.73
CA GLN A 44 -7.96 -1.26 12.18
C GLN A 44 -6.89 -1.06 11.12
N PHE A 45 -5.69 -1.57 11.34
CA PHE A 45 -4.63 -1.58 10.35
C PHE A 45 -5.11 -2.23 9.05
N ARG A 46 -5.68 -3.44 9.12
CA ARG A 46 -6.17 -4.16 7.94
C ARG A 46 -7.23 -3.35 7.21
N ILE A 47 -8.28 -2.87 7.89
CA ILE A 47 -9.37 -2.13 7.23
C ILE A 47 -8.87 -0.85 6.54
N ARG A 48 -7.82 -0.21 7.06
CA ARG A 48 -7.25 1.02 6.50
C ARG A 48 -6.25 0.76 5.37
N ALA A 49 -5.32 -0.15 5.60
CA ALA A 49 -4.20 -0.42 4.71
C ALA A 49 -4.53 -1.45 3.61
N LEU A 50 -5.56 -2.27 3.85
CA LEU A 50 -6.05 -3.36 3.01
C LEU A 50 -7.58 -3.26 2.90
N HIS A 51 -8.08 -2.46 1.96
CA HIS A 51 -9.52 -2.26 1.82
C HIS A 51 -10.01 -2.81 0.49
N GLN A 52 -11.00 -3.72 0.55
CA GLN A 52 -11.69 -4.29 -0.62
C GLN A 52 -10.69 -4.70 -1.73
N ASP A 53 -9.79 -5.62 -1.39
CA ASP A 53 -8.75 -6.17 -2.28
C ASP A 53 -7.72 -5.16 -2.80
N THR A 54 -7.66 -3.96 -2.20
CA THR A 54 -6.69 -2.92 -2.53
C THR A 54 -5.66 -2.77 -1.42
N LEU A 55 -4.39 -2.94 -1.78
CA LEU A 55 -3.22 -2.66 -0.95
C LEU A 55 -2.85 -1.17 -1.07
N TYR A 56 -2.91 -0.44 0.04
CA TYR A 56 -2.60 1.00 0.05
C TYR A 56 -1.12 1.25 0.38
N PRO A 57 -0.55 2.42 -0.02
CA PRO A 57 0.83 2.79 0.32
C PRO A 57 1.17 2.67 1.81
N ALA A 58 0.20 2.92 2.70
CA ALA A 58 0.36 2.75 4.14
C ALA A 58 0.73 1.32 4.58
N ALA A 59 0.30 0.28 3.85
CA ALA A 59 0.67 -1.10 4.15
C ALA A 59 2.16 -1.35 3.91
N VAL A 60 2.66 -0.91 2.75
CA VAL A 60 4.08 -1.05 2.39
C VAL A 60 4.96 -0.20 3.30
N ALA A 61 4.52 1.03 3.61
CA ALA A 61 5.21 1.92 4.55
C ALA A 61 5.34 1.33 5.96
N ALA A 62 4.41 0.47 6.38
CA ALA A 62 4.46 -0.19 7.67
C ALA A 62 5.42 -1.40 7.74
N ALA A 63 5.85 -1.94 6.59
CA ALA A 63 6.64 -3.16 6.54
C ALA A 63 7.94 -3.11 7.37
N PRO A 64 8.74 -2.02 7.37
CA PRO A 64 9.93 -1.94 8.22
C PRO A 64 9.63 -2.10 9.72
N TYR A 65 8.57 -1.46 10.21
CA TYR A 65 8.16 -1.59 11.61
C TYR A 65 7.71 -3.02 11.94
N LEU A 66 6.95 -3.65 11.04
CA LEU A 66 6.50 -5.04 11.22
C LEU A 66 7.68 -6.02 11.24
N ILE A 67 8.71 -5.78 10.41
CA ILE A 67 9.95 -6.56 10.42
C ILE A 67 10.69 -6.40 11.76
N GLU A 68 10.79 -5.17 12.28
CA GLU A 68 11.40 -4.94 13.60
C GLU A 68 10.58 -5.56 14.75
N LEU A 69 9.26 -5.56 14.65
CA LEU A 69 8.39 -6.26 15.60
C LEU A 69 8.62 -7.77 15.57
N LEU A 70 8.88 -8.34 14.40
CA LEU A 70 9.19 -9.77 14.25
C LEU A 70 10.59 -10.14 14.72
N ALA A 71 11.55 -9.22 14.63
CA ALA A 71 12.93 -9.42 15.09
C ALA A 71 13.09 -9.31 16.61
N ASP A 72 12.12 -8.72 17.31
CA ASP A 72 12.15 -8.53 18.76
C ASP A 72 11.56 -9.75 19.49
N ASP A 73 12.41 -10.49 20.19
CA ASP A 73 12.01 -11.64 21.00
C ASP A 73 11.12 -11.27 22.20
N ALA A 74 11.13 -10.01 22.64
CA ALA A 74 10.26 -9.52 23.71
C ALA A 74 8.88 -9.06 23.18
N ALA A 75 8.65 -9.08 21.86
CA ALA A 75 7.36 -8.69 21.30
C ALA A 75 6.25 -9.65 21.76
N PRO A 76 5.10 -9.11 22.24
CA PRO A 76 4.06 -9.91 22.88
C PRO A 76 3.33 -10.86 21.92
N ASP A 77 3.34 -10.57 20.62
CA ASP A 77 2.63 -11.37 19.62
C ASP A 77 3.28 -11.23 18.23
N ARG A 78 4.29 -12.09 17.99
CA ARG A 78 5.02 -12.13 16.72
C ARG A 78 4.19 -12.78 15.60
N THR A 79 3.24 -13.65 15.94
CA THR A 79 2.35 -14.27 14.96
C THR A 79 1.45 -13.23 14.31
N LEU A 80 0.83 -12.35 15.10
CA LEU A 80 0.02 -11.26 14.59
C LEU A 80 0.83 -10.30 13.71
N GLY A 81 2.06 -9.97 14.13
CA GLY A 81 2.99 -9.19 13.32
C GLY A 81 3.30 -9.84 11.97
N HIS A 82 3.49 -11.16 11.95
CA HIS A 82 3.79 -11.93 10.74
C HIS A 82 2.61 -11.93 9.78
N GLU A 83 1.40 -12.16 10.29
CA GLU A 83 0.17 -12.09 9.49
C GLU A 83 -0.01 -10.72 8.83
N LEU A 84 0.23 -9.63 9.57
CA LEU A 84 0.12 -8.28 9.04
C LEU A 84 1.18 -8.00 7.98
N LEU A 85 2.41 -8.50 8.16
CA LEU A 85 3.48 -8.34 7.18
C LEU A 85 3.14 -9.08 5.90
N VAL A 86 2.74 -10.35 5.99
CA VAL A 86 2.34 -11.15 4.82
C VAL A 86 1.17 -10.48 4.08
N ALA A 87 0.17 -9.98 4.80
CA ALA A 87 -0.96 -9.28 4.21
C ALA A 87 -0.57 -7.94 3.56
N SER A 88 0.57 -7.36 3.94
CA SER A 88 1.09 -6.10 3.37
C SER A 88 1.97 -6.31 2.12
N LEU A 89 2.19 -7.56 1.71
CA LEU A 89 2.91 -7.89 0.49
C LEU A 89 1.93 -8.08 -0.67
N PRO A 90 2.24 -7.60 -1.90
CA PRO A 90 1.45 -7.96 -3.06
C PRO A 90 1.59 -9.48 -3.32
N GLU A 91 0.54 -10.10 -3.87
CA GLU A 91 0.44 -11.56 -4.02
C GLU A 91 1.62 -12.18 -4.80
N ASP A 92 2.23 -11.43 -5.72
CA ASP A 92 3.38 -11.85 -6.53
C ASP A 92 4.74 -11.60 -5.86
N ALA A 93 4.79 -10.92 -4.72
CA ALA A 93 6.05 -10.55 -4.06
C ALA A 93 6.86 -11.77 -3.63
N LEU A 94 6.20 -12.77 -3.06
CA LEU A 94 6.85 -14.01 -2.63
C LEU A 94 7.40 -14.79 -3.81
N ASP A 95 6.64 -14.89 -4.91
CA ASP A 95 7.11 -15.53 -6.15
C ASP A 95 8.30 -14.78 -6.75
N ARG A 96 8.28 -13.44 -6.72
CA ARG A 96 9.39 -12.60 -7.19
C ARG A 96 10.63 -12.73 -6.31
N LEU A 97 10.47 -12.85 -5.00
CA LEU A 97 11.58 -13.07 -4.07
C LEU A 97 12.13 -14.50 -4.17
N ALA A 98 11.27 -15.50 -4.36
CA ALA A 98 11.66 -16.89 -4.57
C ALA A 98 12.36 -17.09 -5.93
N GLY A 99 11.96 -16.34 -6.96
CA GLY A 99 12.60 -16.30 -8.27
C GLY A 99 13.86 -15.40 -8.32
N ALA A 100 14.07 -14.53 -7.33
CA ALA A 100 15.22 -13.65 -7.27
C ALA A 100 16.47 -14.44 -6.85
N ARG A 101 17.41 -14.62 -7.78
CA ARG A 101 18.76 -15.11 -7.41
C ARG A 101 19.42 -14.07 -6.48
N PRO A 102 19.99 -14.47 -5.34
CA PRO A 102 20.41 -13.56 -4.27
C PRO A 102 21.62 -12.64 -4.60
N HIS A 103 22.06 -12.56 -5.86
CA HIS A 103 23.28 -11.84 -6.26
C HIS A 103 23.03 -10.61 -7.14
N ARG A 104 21.80 -10.10 -7.26
CA ARG A 104 21.55 -8.85 -7.99
C ARG A 104 20.52 -7.96 -7.29
N LEU A 105 20.84 -7.59 -6.05
CA LEU A 105 20.15 -6.50 -5.33
C LEU A 105 20.67 -5.14 -5.85
N GLY A 106 19.93 -4.60 -6.82
CA GLY A 106 19.78 -3.15 -7.07
C GLY A 106 20.97 -2.35 -7.63
N PRO A 107 20.71 -1.26 -8.38
CA PRO A 107 21.71 -0.24 -8.66
C PRO A 107 22.17 0.41 -7.34
N ARG A 108 23.42 0.88 -7.29
CA ARG A 108 23.99 1.47 -6.06
C ARG A 108 23.19 2.73 -5.71
N LEU A 109 23.02 3.03 -4.41
CA LEU A 109 22.25 4.17 -3.87
C LEU A 109 22.38 5.50 -4.66
N HIS A 110 23.56 5.81 -5.20
CA HIS A 110 23.78 7.00 -6.04
C HIS A 110 22.99 7.01 -7.36
N GLU A 111 22.80 5.87 -8.02
CA GLU A 111 22.06 5.76 -9.29
C GLU A 111 20.55 5.97 -9.09
N ILE A 112 20.02 5.62 -7.91
CA ILE A 112 18.60 5.80 -7.57
C ILE A 112 18.25 7.30 -7.44
N THR A 113 19.22 8.12 -7.05
CA THR A 113 19.01 9.56 -6.84
C THR A 113 18.82 10.29 -8.17
N GLU A 114 19.51 9.86 -9.24
CA GLU A 114 19.39 10.42 -10.59
C GLU A 114 18.12 10.02 -11.35
N GLN A 115 17.38 9.03 -10.83
CA GLN A 115 16.13 8.56 -11.44
C GLN A 115 14.90 9.29 -10.90
N ARG A 116 15.01 9.85 -9.69
CA ARG A 116 13.93 10.58 -9.01
C ARG A 116 13.63 11.93 -9.66
N ASP A 117 14.63 12.60 -10.23
CA ASP A 117 14.46 13.88 -10.93
C ASP A 117 13.81 13.73 -12.32
N ARG A 118 13.69 12.52 -12.85
CA ARG A 118 13.17 12.28 -14.21
C ARG A 118 11.76 11.69 -14.25
N SER A 119 11.18 11.31 -13.12
CA SER A 119 9.89 10.63 -13.08
C SER A 119 8.87 11.49 -12.35
N GLY A 120 7.85 11.97 -13.08
CA GLY A 120 6.66 12.60 -12.50
C GLY A 120 5.93 11.66 -11.52
N PRO A 121 4.84 12.12 -10.87
CA PRO A 121 4.22 11.41 -9.76
C PRO A 121 3.87 9.94 -10.12
N PRO A 122 4.08 8.99 -9.20
CA PRO A 122 3.93 7.57 -9.48
C PRO A 122 2.49 7.24 -9.89
N PRO A 123 2.29 6.39 -10.91
CA PRO A 123 0.95 6.01 -11.34
C PRO A 123 0.23 5.22 -10.25
N GLN A 124 -1.01 5.61 -9.97
CA GLN A 124 -1.96 4.82 -9.17
C GLN A 124 -2.28 3.55 -9.95
N ILE A 125 -1.96 2.37 -9.40
CA ILE A 125 -2.27 1.08 -10.03
C ILE A 125 -3.76 0.79 -9.79
N ASN A 126 -4.61 1.25 -10.71
CA ASN A 126 -6.02 0.87 -10.74
C ASN A 126 -6.16 -0.53 -11.35
N ARG A 127 -6.62 -1.50 -10.58
CA ARG A 127 -6.96 -2.84 -11.09
C ARG A 127 -8.34 -2.78 -11.76
N CYS A 128 -8.39 -2.87 -13.08
CA CYS A 128 -9.64 -3.18 -13.79
C CYS A 128 -9.95 -4.68 -13.61
N ASN A 129 -11.08 -5.01 -12.97
CA ASN A 129 -11.63 -6.35 -13.01
C ASN A 129 -12.15 -6.66 -14.42
N ALA A 130 -11.37 -7.39 -15.21
CA ALA A 130 -11.85 -7.98 -16.45
C ALA A 130 -12.74 -9.19 -16.12
N THR A 131 -14.06 -8.97 -16.02
CA THR A 131 -15.02 -10.06 -16.18
C THR A 131 -14.87 -10.61 -17.59
N ARG A 132 -14.41 -11.86 -17.70
CA ARG A 132 -14.25 -12.59 -18.95
C ARG A 132 -15.63 -12.86 -19.55
N THR A 133 -16.09 -11.97 -20.43
CA THR A 133 -17.18 -12.27 -21.38
C THR A 133 -16.59 -12.26 -22.78
N THR A 134 -16.90 -13.32 -23.52
CA THR A 134 -16.34 -13.66 -24.81
C THR A 134 -16.76 -12.68 -25.92
N ARG A 135 -15.83 -12.48 -26.86
CA ARG A 135 -15.97 -11.97 -28.24
C ARG A 135 -15.77 -10.46 -28.49
N SER A 136 -14.73 -10.19 -29.29
CA SER A 136 -14.31 -8.94 -29.97
C SER A 136 -13.89 -7.74 -29.10
N ALA A 137 -12.61 -7.39 -29.20
CA ALA A 137 -11.99 -6.25 -28.53
C ALA A 137 -12.38 -4.92 -29.21
N PRO A 138 -12.84 -3.89 -28.45
CA PRO A 138 -12.80 -2.52 -28.92
C PRO A 138 -11.45 -1.88 -28.57
N VAL A 139 -10.89 -1.15 -29.53
CA VAL A 139 -9.73 -0.27 -29.34
C VAL A 139 -10.19 0.95 -28.55
N CYS A 140 -9.76 1.09 -27.29
CA CYS A 140 -10.01 2.29 -26.49
C CYS A 140 -8.96 3.37 -26.79
N ARG A 141 -9.38 4.49 -27.37
CA ARG A 141 -8.64 5.76 -27.40
C ARG A 141 -8.89 6.54 -26.09
N PRO A 142 -7.90 7.32 -25.59
CA PRO A 142 -8.11 8.16 -24.41
C PRO A 142 -8.64 9.52 -24.84
N THR A 143 -9.90 9.83 -24.51
CA THR A 143 -10.37 11.22 -24.44
C THR A 143 -11.23 11.38 -23.19
N CYS A 144 -10.65 11.96 -22.14
CA CYS A 144 -11.41 12.58 -21.07
C CYS A 144 -11.90 13.94 -21.56
N GLY A 145 -13.21 14.15 -21.49
CA GLY A 145 -13.85 15.44 -21.70
C GLY A 145 -15.24 15.41 -21.06
N CYS A 146 -15.33 15.73 -19.79
CA CYS A 146 -16.62 16.03 -19.17
C CYS A 146 -17.07 17.41 -19.64
N SER A 147 -18.17 17.49 -20.36
CA SER A 147 -18.91 18.73 -20.60
C SER A 147 -20.39 18.44 -20.45
N THR A 148 -20.98 18.99 -19.40
CA THR A 148 -22.43 19.06 -19.19
C THR A 148 -22.94 20.37 -19.76
N THR A 149 -23.73 20.31 -20.83
CA THR A 149 -24.62 21.40 -21.24
C THR A 149 -26.06 20.90 -21.17
N PRO A 150 -27.00 21.64 -20.54
CA PRO A 150 -28.41 21.29 -20.57
C PRO A 150 -29.02 21.64 -21.94
N VAL A 151 -29.90 20.77 -22.43
CA VAL A 151 -30.72 20.98 -23.64
C VAL A 151 -31.80 22.02 -23.34
N ALA A 152 -31.85 23.09 -24.12
CA ALA A 152 -32.99 23.99 -24.19
C ALA A 152 -34.00 23.46 -25.22
N THR A 153 -35.26 23.36 -24.81
CA THR A 153 -36.42 22.99 -25.63
C THR A 153 -36.70 24.06 -26.69
N PRO A 154 -37.03 23.71 -27.95
CA PRO A 154 -37.53 24.70 -28.90
C PRO A 154 -39.01 25.01 -28.65
N ALA A 155 -39.34 26.30 -28.72
CA ALA A 155 -40.69 26.81 -28.78
C ALA A 155 -41.16 26.94 -30.24
N ALA A 156 -42.34 26.41 -30.54
CA ALA A 156 -43.37 26.98 -31.41
C ALA A 156 -44.64 26.13 -31.26
#